data_AF-A0A529LCN2-F1
#
_entry.id   AF-A0A529LCN2-F1
#
_cell.length_a   1.000
_cell.length_b   1.000
_cell.length_c   1.000
_cell.angle_alpha   90.00
_cell.angle_beta   90.00
_cell.angle_gamma   90.00
#
_symmetry.space_group_name_H-M   'P 1'
#
loop_
_entity.id
_entity.type
_entity.pdbx_description
1 polymer ?
#
loop_
_entity_poly.entity_id
_entity_poly.type
_entity_poly.pdbx_seq_one_letter_code
_entity_poly.pdbx_strand_id
1 'polypeptide(L)'
;FIGRDALIRRKEHPQHRVVGLDIDANIPVGHGDCVHVGRAQIGVVTSGMRSPVLGKTIALARLDVTHAEIGTEVEIGKLDGHAKR
;
A
#
# COMPACT_ATOMS: atom_id res chain seq x y z
N PHE A 1 8.02 -2.88 29.51
CA PHE A 1 8.20 -1.64 28.74
C PHE A 1 6.84 -0.98 28.53
N ILE A 2 6.79 0.33 28.30
CA ILE A 2 5.55 1.09 28.10
C ILE A 2 4.84 0.59 26.83
N GLY A 3 3.55 0.27 26.92
CA GLY A 3 2.74 -0.18 25.77
C GLY A 3 2.76 -1.69 25.50
N ARG A 4 3.30 -2.52 26.40
CA ARG A 4 3.33 -3.99 26.25
C ARG A 4 1.96 -4.58 25.89
N ASP A 5 0.93 -4.29 26.69
CA ASP A 5 -0.39 -4.90 26.51
C ASP A 5 -1.06 -4.44 25.21
N ALA A 6 -0.81 -3.20 24.79
CA ALA A 6 -1.29 -2.69 23.50
C ALA A 6 -0.62 -3.42 22.32
N LEU A 7 0.67 -3.72 22.40
CA LEU A 7 1.37 -4.51 21.38
C LEU A 7 0.91 -5.96 21.34
N ILE A 8 0.62 -6.58 22.49
CA ILE A 8 0.08 -7.94 22.55
C ILE A 8 -1.28 -7.99 21.83
N ARG A 9 -2.22 -7.10 22.17
CA ARG A 9 -3.52 -7.01 21.49
C ARG A 9 -3.39 -6.80 19.99
N ARG A 10 -2.48 -5.93 19.55
CA ARG A 10 -2.25 -5.67 18.12
C ARG A 10 -1.63 -6.86 17.39
N LYS A 11 -0.81 -7.66 18.07
CA LYS A 11 -0.24 -8.90 17.52
C LYS A 11 -1.33 -9.98 17.36
N GLU A 12 -2.26 -10.09 18.30
CA GLU A 12 -3.38 -11.04 18.26
C GLU A 12 -4.44 -10.64 17.22
N HIS A 13 -4.60 -9.33 16.98
CA HIS A 13 -5.58 -8.80 16.02
C HIS A 13 -4.93 -7.82 15.02
N PRO A 14 -4.13 -8.32 14.07
CA PRO A 14 -3.51 -7.47 13.06
C PRO A 14 -4.57 -6.94 12.09
N GLN A 15 -4.70 -5.62 11.99
CA GLN A 15 -5.63 -5.00 11.03
C GLN A 15 -4.95 -4.72 9.68
N HIS A 16 -3.69 -4.29 9.71
CA HIS A 16 -2.97 -3.92 8.50
C HIS A 16 -1.59 -4.57 8.42
N ARG A 17 -1.11 -4.80 7.20
CA ARG A 17 0.23 -5.29 6.88
C ARG A 17 0.94 -4.31 5.95
N VAL A 18 2.25 -4.17 6.14
CA VAL A 18 3.10 -3.41 5.21
C VAL A 18 3.55 -4.36 4.10
N VAL A 19 3.31 -3.98 2.85
CA VAL A 19 3.65 -4.74 1.65
C VAL A 19 4.44 -3.88 0.67
N GLY A 20 5.20 -4.53 -0.21
CA GLY A 20 5.81 -3.90 -1.37
C GLY A 20 4.87 -3.97 -2.57
N LEU A 21 4.79 -2.88 -3.33
CA LEU A 21 4.05 -2.78 -4.58
C LEU A 21 5.06 -2.68 -5.73
N ASP A 22 4.94 -3.59 -6.71
CA ASP A 22 5.56 -3.47 -8.03
C ASP A 22 4.54 -2.79 -8.94
N ILE A 23 4.85 -1.60 -9.43
CA ILE A 23 3.87 -0.74 -10.13
C ILE A 23 4.19 -0.76 -11.62
N ASP A 24 3.27 -1.32 -12.41
CA ASP A 24 3.36 -1.36 -13.87
C ASP A 24 2.94 -0.02 -14.50
N ALA A 25 3.56 1.06 -14.04
CA ALA A 25 3.36 2.39 -14.59
C ALA A 25 4.60 3.26 -14.34
N ASN A 26 4.94 4.10 -15.32
CA ASN A 26 6.01 5.08 -15.20
C ASN A 26 5.51 6.43 -14.66
N ILE A 27 4.56 6.39 -13.71
CA ILE A 27 4.05 7.57 -13.03
C ILE A 27 4.54 7.59 -11.58
N PRO A 28 4.82 8.78 -11.01
CA PRO A 28 5.21 8.87 -9.61
C PRO A 28 4.03 8.49 -8.71
N VAL A 29 4.32 7.60 -7.76
CA VAL A 29 3.42 7.25 -6.66
C VAL A 29 3.99 7.82 -5.37
N GLY A 30 3.15 8.52 -4.60
CA GLY A 30 3.54 9.30 -3.44
C GLY A 30 2.89 8.83 -2.14
N HIS A 31 3.42 9.32 -1.02
CA HIS A 31 2.83 9.13 0.29
C HIS A 31 1.37 9.63 0.30
N GLY A 32 0.47 8.82 0.86
CA GLY A 32 -0.95 9.16 0.99
C GLY A 32 -1.81 8.79 -0.21
N ASP A 33 -1.24 8.31 -1.31
CA ASP A 33 -2.03 7.81 -2.43
C ASP A 33 -2.84 6.57 -1.98
N CYS A 34 -4.14 6.58 -2.30
CA CYS A 34 -5.07 5.52 -1.91
C CYS A 34 -4.82 4.24 -2.73
N VAL A 35 -4.93 3.09 -2.06
CA VAL A 35 -4.85 1.77 -2.69
C VAL A 35 -6.22 1.10 -2.65
N HIS A 36 -6.66 0.55 -3.78
CA HIS A 36 -8.01 0.05 -4.00
C HIS A 36 -8.04 -1.37 -4.57
N VAL A 37 -9.13 -2.07 -4.28
CA VAL A 37 -9.58 -3.26 -5.03
C VAL A 37 -11.01 -2.98 -5.48
N GLY A 38 -11.20 -2.83 -6.79
CA GLY A 38 -12.43 -2.30 -7.35
C GLY A 38 -12.78 -0.94 -6.72
N ARG A 39 -13.94 -0.83 -6.07
CA ARG A 39 -14.38 0.41 -5.43
C ARG A 39 -13.94 0.59 -3.97
N ALA A 40 -13.41 -0.47 -3.35
CA ALA A 40 -13.05 -0.44 -1.94
C ALA A 40 -11.64 0.11 -1.77
N GLN A 41 -11.47 1.14 -0.94
CA GLN A 41 -10.15 1.55 -0.50
C GLN A 41 -9.66 0.59 0.58
N ILE A 42 -8.62 -0.17 0.27
CA ILE A 42 -8.06 -1.21 1.15
C ILE A 42 -6.73 -0.82 1.78
N GLY A 43 -6.22 0.37 1.47
CA GLY A 43 -4.97 0.84 2.06
C GLY A 43 -4.49 2.19 1.57
N VAL A 44 -3.23 2.46 1.88
CA VAL A 44 -2.55 3.71 1.55
C VAL A 44 -1.06 3.48 1.32
N VAL A 45 -0.51 4.17 0.33
CA VAL A 45 0.93 4.24 0.08
C VAL A 45 1.61 5.01 1.22
N THR A 46 2.68 4.43 1.78
CA THR A 46 3.51 5.08 2.80
C THR A 46 4.73 5.76 2.21
N SER A 47 5.33 5.18 1.17
CA SER A 47 6.47 5.75 0.44
C SER A 47 6.53 5.16 -0.96
N GLY A 48 7.03 5.92 -1.93
CA GLY A 48 7.18 5.48 -3.32
C GLY A 48 8.42 6.11 -3.95
N MET A 49 9.03 5.39 -4.89
CA MET A 49 10.19 5.87 -5.65
C MET A 49 10.33 5.15 -6.98
N ARG A 50 11.13 5.72 -7.90
CA ARG A 50 11.64 5.01 -9.08
C ARG A 50 12.94 4.30 -8.72
N SER A 51 12.93 2.97 -8.74
CA SER A 51 14.12 2.16 -8.46
C SER A 51 15.07 2.15 -9.66
N PRO A 52 16.31 2.69 -9.53
CA PRO A 52 17.28 2.63 -10.61
C PRO A 52 17.80 1.20 -10.86
N VAL A 53 17.79 0.35 -9.82
CA VAL A 53 18.27 -1.04 -9.91
C VAL A 53 17.27 -1.93 -10.62
N LEU A 54 15.97 -1.75 -10.34
CA LEU A 54 14.91 -2.55 -10.95
C LEU A 54 14.38 -1.95 -12.26
N GLY A 55 14.65 -0.66 -12.50
CA GLY A 55 14.08 0.08 -13.63
C GLY A 55 12.57 0.32 -13.48
N LYS A 56 11.97 0.08 -12.32
CA LYS A 56 10.51 0.14 -12.08
C LYS A 56 10.13 1.18 -11.01
N THR A 57 8.88 1.61 -11.04
CA THR A 57 8.26 2.35 -9.94
C THR A 57 7.88 1.33 -8.86
N ILE A 58 8.32 1.58 -7.63
CA ILE A 58 8.01 0.71 -6.48
C ILE A 58 7.50 1.55 -5.32
N ALA A 59 6.67 0.94 -4.48
CA ALA A 59 6.15 1.59 -3.28
C ALA A 59 6.05 0.64 -2.09
N LEU A 60 6.05 1.21 -0.89
CA LEU A 60 5.54 0.54 0.30
C LEU A 60 4.12 1.04 0.56
N ALA A 61 3.24 0.12 0.91
CA ALA A 61 1.87 0.44 1.28
C ALA A 61 1.45 -0.32 2.52
N ARG A 62 0.57 0.30 3.31
CA ARG A 62 -0.11 -0.33 4.43
C ARG A 62 -1.51 -0.73 3.96
N LEU A 63 -1.74 -2.02 3.83
CA LEU A 63 -3.00 -2.59 3.34
C LEU A 63 -3.72 -3.35 4.45
N ASP A 64 -5.04 -3.49 4.32
CA ASP A 64 -5.84 -4.43 5.07
C ASP A 64 -5.29 -5.85 4.93
N VAL A 65 -5.21 -6.59 6.04
CA VAL A 65 -4.62 -7.94 6.06
C VAL A 65 -5.32 -8.92 5.11
N THR A 66 -6.59 -8.72 4.80
CA THR A 66 -7.36 -9.55 3.87
C THR A 66 -6.96 -9.39 2.41
N HIS A 67 -6.20 -8.33 2.08
CA HIS A 67 -5.75 -8.01 0.72
C HIS A 67 -4.22 -7.87 0.63
N ALA A 68 -3.48 -8.39 1.62
CA ALA A 68 -2.03 -8.19 1.76
C ALA A 68 -1.20 -9.43 1.40
N GLU A 69 -1.75 -10.36 0.64
CA GLU A 69 -1.03 -11.52 0.13
C GLU A 69 -0.18 -11.17 -1.10
N ILE A 70 0.90 -11.91 -1.31
CA ILE A 70 1.77 -11.70 -2.47
C ILE A 70 1.01 -12.15 -3.72
N GLY A 71 1.01 -11.31 -4.75
CA GLY A 71 0.31 -11.57 -6.00
C GLY A 71 -1.13 -11.03 -6.03
N THR A 72 -1.63 -10.44 -4.94
CA THR A 72 -2.90 -9.71 -4.96
C THR A 72 -2.76 -8.45 -5.83
N GLU A 73 -3.57 -8.35 -6.88
CA GLU A 73 -3.64 -7.17 -7.74
C GLU A 73 -4.42 -6.04 -7.07
N VAL A 74 -3.89 -4.82 -7.16
CA VAL A 74 -4.45 -3.61 -6.55
C VAL A 74 -4.26 -2.40 -7.45
N GLU A 75 -5.12 -1.41 -7.29
CA GLU A 75 -5.06 -0.15 -8.02
C GLU A 75 -4.61 1.00 -7.11
N ILE A 76 -3.79 1.91 -7.62
CA ILE A 76 -3.30 3.09 -6.89
C ILE A 76 -3.87 4.36 -7.54
N GLY A 77 -4.45 5.25 -6.75
CA GLY A 77 -4.97 6.54 -7.23
C GLY A 77 -6.46 6.74 -6.93
N LYS A 78 -7.10 7.69 -7.61
CA LYS A 78 -8.54 7.97 -7.45
C LYS A 78 -9.37 7.08 -8.36
N LEU A 79 -10.55 6.70 -7.88
CA LEU A 79 -11.48 5.74 -8.51
C LEU A 79 -12.04 6.13 -9.90
N ASP A 80 -11.65 7.29 -10.45
CA ASP A 80 -12.27 7.87 -11.65
C ASP A 80 -11.29 8.11 -12.80
N GLY A 81 -10.11 7.48 -12.82
CA GLY A 81 -9.18 7.60 -13.95
C GLY A 81 -8.61 9.02 -14.18
N HIS A 82 -8.95 9.98 -13.33
CA HIS A 82 -8.37 11.32 -13.36
C HIS A 82 -7.02 11.29 -12.64
N ALA A 83 -5.97 11.02 -13.42
CA ALA A 83 -4.60 11.32 -13.04
C ALA A 83 -4.53 12.75 -12.47
N LYS A 84 -3.75 12.93 -11.40
CA LYS A 84 -3.37 14.24 -10.83
C LYS A 84 -3.07 15.20 -12.00
N ARG A 85 -3.90 16.23 -12.17
CA ARG A 85 -3.62 17.37 -13.05
C ARG A 85 -2.60 18.29 -12.41
#